data_AF-A0A958HHN8-F1
#
_entry.id   AF-A0A958HHN8-F1
#
_cell.length_a   1.000
_cell.length_b   1.000
_cell.length_c   1.000
_cell.angle_alpha   90.00
_cell.angle_beta   90.00
_cell.angle_gamma   90.00
#
_symmetry.space_group_name_H-M   'P 1'
#
loop_
_entity.id
_entity.type
_entity.pdbx_description
1 polymer ?
#
loop_
_entity_poly.entity_id
_entity_poly.type
_entity_poly.pdbx_seq_one_letter_code
_entity_poly.pdbx_strand_id
1 'polypeptide(L)'
;GGQPFAPEQVEMVYWFAGFPDRPERLVYDAQRYAEDGAYLTGLLDQAATLSMSDEPFPLTPDESKCRFCVYRSLCNRGIAAGDVNELDFDDPEPMVEFDLDFEQVAEVDY
;
A
#
# COMPACT_ATOMS: atom_id res chain seq x y z
N GLY A 1 -23.10 -20.51 10.67
CA GLY A 1 -22.01 -19.89 9.89
C GLY A 1 -22.61 -19.35 8.60
N GLY A 2 -22.17 -18.18 8.14
CA GLY A 2 -22.62 -17.63 6.85
C GLY A 2 -22.05 -18.41 5.67
N GLN A 3 -22.72 -18.34 4.53
CA GLN A 3 -22.23 -18.91 3.27
C GLN A 3 -21.09 -18.02 2.74
N PRO A 4 -19.96 -18.59 2.28
CA PRO A 4 -18.86 -17.81 1.72
C PRO A 4 -19.28 -17.14 0.40
N PHE A 5 -18.73 -15.95 0.15
CA PHE A 5 -18.90 -15.21 -1.10
C PHE A 5 -17.94 -15.77 -2.16
N ALA A 6 -18.38 -15.80 -3.42
CA ALA A 6 -17.49 -15.97 -4.55
C ALA A 6 -16.66 -14.69 -4.76
N PRO A 7 -15.41 -14.79 -5.24
CA PRO A 7 -14.55 -13.63 -5.48
C PRO A 7 -15.22 -12.52 -6.31
N GLU A 8 -15.98 -12.91 -7.34
CA GLU A 8 -16.69 -12.00 -8.25
C GLU A 8 -17.81 -11.20 -7.58
N GLN A 9 -18.18 -11.56 -6.34
CA GLN A 9 -19.16 -10.83 -5.54
C GLN A 9 -18.51 -9.74 -4.69
N VAL A 10 -17.18 -9.59 -4.75
CA VAL A 10 -16.39 -8.67 -3.94
C VAL A 10 -15.76 -7.61 -4.85
N GLU A 11 -15.80 -6.36 -4.39
CA GLU A 11 -15.07 -5.25 -4.99
C GLU A 11 -14.51 -4.37 -3.87
N MET A 12 -13.39 -3.71 -4.14
CA MET A 12 -12.89 -2.62 -3.29
C MET A 12 -13.28 -1.28 -3.93
N VAL A 13 -14.04 -0.48 -3.21
CA VAL A 13 -14.39 0.88 -3.60
C VAL A 13 -13.47 1.82 -2.83
N TYR A 14 -12.48 2.39 -3.53
CA TYR A 14 -11.56 3.37 -2.98
C TYR A 14 -12.10 4.78 -3.19
N TRP A 15 -12.36 5.47 -2.09
CA TRP A 15 -12.93 6.81 -2.09
C TRP A 15 -11.87 7.84 -1.74
N PHE A 16 -11.52 8.68 -2.70
CA PHE A 16 -10.63 9.83 -2.44
C PHE A 16 -11.47 11.03 -2.02
N ALA A 17 -11.21 11.58 -0.83
CA ALA A 17 -12.03 12.64 -0.24
C ALA A 17 -12.09 13.91 -1.11
N GLY A 18 -11.04 14.20 -1.88
CA GLY A 18 -11.03 15.32 -2.84
C GLY A 18 -11.92 15.09 -4.07
N PHE A 19 -12.34 13.86 -4.34
CA PHE A 19 -13.19 13.48 -5.47
C PHE A 19 -14.32 12.52 -5.04
N PRO A 20 -15.25 13.01 -4.20
CA PRO A 20 -16.16 12.14 -3.47
C PRO A 20 -17.15 11.38 -4.36
N ASP A 21 -17.49 11.92 -5.53
CA ASP A 21 -18.41 11.30 -6.49
C ASP A 21 -17.70 10.42 -7.53
N ARG A 22 -16.37 10.30 -7.44
CA ARG A 22 -15.54 9.51 -8.37
C ARG A 22 -14.69 8.48 -7.62
N PRO A 23 -15.32 7.49 -6.96
CA PRO A 23 -14.57 6.42 -6.34
C PRO A 23 -13.98 5.49 -7.40
N GLU A 24 -12.75 5.02 -7.14
CA GLU A 24 -12.13 3.95 -7.91
C GLU A 24 -12.72 2.62 -7.49
N ARG A 25 -13.10 1.79 -8.47
CA ARG A 25 -13.72 0.48 -8.22
C ARG A 25 -12.81 -0.63 -8.73
N LEU A 26 -12.26 -1.37 -7.80
CA LEU A 26 -11.34 -2.45 -8.06
C LEU A 26 -12.11 -3.76 -7.92
N VAL A 27 -12.45 -4.34 -9.07
CA VAL A 27 -13.16 -5.62 -9.14
C VAL A 27 -12.23 -6.77 -8.78
N TYR A 28 -12.82 -7.83 -8.23
CA TYR A 28 -12.10 -9.03 -7.83
C TYR A 28 -12.68 -10.26 -8.54
N ASP A 29 -11.82 -11.21 -8.90
CA ASP A 29 -12.23 -12.42 -9.63
C ASP A 29 -11.47 -13.66 -9.14
N ALA A 30 -11.93 -14.84 -9.57
CA ALA A 30 -11.32 -16.11 -9.17
C ALA A 30 -9.84 -16.24 -9.57
N GLN A 31 -9.41 -15.62 -10.67
CA GLN A 31 -8.01 -15.69 -11.08
C GLN A 31 -7.15 -14.89 -10.10
N ARG A 32 -7.52 -13.63 -9.83
CA ARG A 32 -6.85 -12.77 -8.85
C ARG A 32 -6.85 -13.39 -7.46
N TYR A 33 -7.96 -14.00 -7.05
CA TYR A 33 -8.04 -14.73 -5.78
C TYR A 33 -7.02 -15.87 -5.67
N ALA A 34 -6.85 -16.66 -6.72
CA ALA A 34 -5.87 -17.74 -6.72
C ALA A 34 -4.43 -17.21 -6.72
N GLU A 35 -4.15 -16.16 -7.51
CA GLU A 35 -2.85 -15.50 -7.57
C GLU A 35 -2.46 -14.89 -6.22
N ASP A 36 -3.37 -14.14 -5.59
CA ASP A 36 -3.16 -13.52 -4.28
C ASP A 36 -2.96 -14.58 -3.20
N GLY A 37 -3.75 -15.66 -3.23
CA GLY A 37 -3.60 -16.77 -2.31
C GLY A 37 -2.21 -17.41 -2.40
N ALA A 38 -1.72 -17.65 -3.62
CA ALA A 38 -0.37 -18.17 -3.85
C ALA A 38 0.71 -17.17 -3.39
N TYR A 39 0.54 -15.88 -3.70
CA TYR A 39 1.46 -14.82 -3.33
C TYR A 39 1.57 -14.68 -1.80
N LEU A 40 0.45 -14.55 -1.10
CA LEU A 40 0.40 -14.40 0.35
C LEU A 40 0.96 -15.64 1.06
N THR A 41 0.62 -16.84 0.58
CA THR A 41 1.19 -18.08 1.12
C THR A 41 2.72 -18.10 0.96
N GLY A 42 3.21 -17.71 -0.23
CA GLY A 42 4.66 -17.63 -0.47
C GLY A 42 5.35 -16.59 0.41
N LEU A 43 4.71 -15.47 0.75
CA LEU A 43 5.25 -14.50 1.71
C LEU A 43 5.32 -15.07 3.13
N LEU A 44 4.29 -15.80 3.56
CA LEU A 44 4.27 -16.45 4.87
C LEU A 44 5.40 -17.48 4.99
N ASP A 45 5.62 -18.29 3.96
CA ASP A 45 6.70 -19.28 3.94
C ASP A 45 8.09 -18.61 4.01
N GLN A 46 8.28 -17.50 3.29
CA GLN A 46 9.50 -16.71 3.35
C GLN A 46 9.73 -16.12 4.75
N ALA A 47 8.70 -15.52 5.35
CA ALA A 47 8.78 -14.95 6.68
C ALA A 47 9.06 -16.04 7.74
N ALA A 48 8.40 -17.21 7.65
CA ALA A 48 8.64 -18.34 8.53
C ALA A 48 10.09 -18.84 8.41
N THR A 49 10.59 -18.99 7.18
CA THR A 49 11.97 -19.42 6.92
C THR A 49 12.99 -18.45 7.53
N LEU A 50 12.81 -17.15 7.32
CA LEU A 50 13.69 -16.12 7.90
C LEU A 50 13.62 -16.11 9.43
N SER A 51 12.41 -16.28 10.00
CA SER A 51 12.23 -16.30 11.46
C SER A 51 12.89 -17.49 12.16
N MET A 52 13.15 -18.58 11.43
CA MET A 52 13.87 -19.74 11.92
C MET A 52 15.39 -19.66 11.73
N SER A 53 15.87 -18.65 11.00
CA SER A 53 17.31 -18.42 10.83
C SER A 53 17.88 -17.61 11.99
N ASP A 54 19.17 -17.77 12.28
CA ASP A 54 19.89 -16.92 13.23
C ASP A 54 20.24 -15.53 12.65
N GLU A 55 19.94 -15.30 11.36
CA GLU A 55 20.18 -14.03 10.68
C GLU A 55 18.98 -13.07 10.89
N PRO A 56 19.22 -11.77 11.09
CA PRO A 56 18.15 -10.79 11.22
C PRO A 56 17.38 -10.64 9.90
N PHE A 57 16.11 -10.21 9.99
CA PHE A 57 15.37 -9.81 8.80
C PHE A 57 16.12 -8.70 8.05
N PRO A 58 16.22 -8.78 6.72
CA PRO A 58 16.94 -7.79 5.94
C PRO A 58 16.25 -6.43 6.06
N LEU A 59 17.06 -5.38 6.20
CA LEU A 59 16.56 -4.01 6.13
C LEU A 59 16.12 -3.69 4.70
N THR A 60 15.05 -2.89 4.55
CA THR A 60 14.66 -2.36 3.24
C THR A 60 15.83 -1.61 2.59
N PRO A 61 16.09 -1.77 1.28
CA PRO A 61 17.08 -0.95 0.57
C PRO A 61 16.57 0.49 0.33
N ASP A 62 15.26 0.69 0.41
CA ASP A 62 14.61 1.98 0.19
C ASP A 62 14.53 2.77 1.51
N GLU A 63 15.46 3.73 1.67
CA GLU A 63 15.52 4.58 2.86
C GLU A 63 14.45 5.68 2.91
N SER A 64 13.73 5.96 1.80
CA SER A 64 12.62 6.91 1.82
C SER A 64 11.52 6.45 2.78
N LYS A 65 11.25 5.13 2.78
CA LYS A 65 10.35 4.45 3.72
C LYS A 65 10.83 4.48 5.17
N CYS A 66 12.11 4.74 5.41
CA CYS A 66 12.66 4.88 6.75
C CYS A 66 12.39 6.25 7.37
N ARG A 67 11.95 7.26 6.59
CA ARG A 67 11.78 8.65 7.06
C ARG A 67 10.94 8.73 8.34
N PHE A 68 9.86 7.95 8.43
CA PHE A 68 8.93 7.94 9.56
C PHE A 68 8.96 6.61 10.37
N CYS A 69 9.98 5.78 10.15
CA CYS A 69 10.09 4.49 10.84
C CYS A 69 10.52 4.66 12.29
N VAL A 70 9.67 4.26 13.25
CA VAL A 70 9.96 4.34 14.69
C VAL A 70 11.16 3.49 15.13
N TYR A 71 11.55 2.50 14.33
CA TYR A 71 12.70 1.64 14.59
C TYR A 71 14.03 2.18 14.02
N ARG A 72 14.04 3.36 13.39
CA ARG A 72 15.21 3.93 12.72
C ARG A 72 16.46 4.02 13.62
N SER A 73 16.27 4.30 14.91
CA SER A 73 17.33 4.32 15.93
C SER A 73 17.99 2.95 16.16
N LEU A 74 17.29 1.86 15.82
CA LEU A 74 17.77 0.48 15.94
C LEU A 74 18.40 -0.04 14.65
N CYS A 75 18.25 0.69 13.54
CA CYS A 75 18.73 0.28 12.22
C CYS A 75 20.08 0.92 11.83
N ASN A 76 20.70 1.71 12.71
CA ASN A 76 21.91 2.49 12.43
C ASN A 76 21.77 3.45 11.21
N ARG A 77 20.55 3.92 10.93
CA ARG A 77 20.20 4.83 9.80
C ARG A 77 19.66 6.19 10.26
N GLY A 78 19.90 6.54 11.52
CA GLY A 78 19.41 7.77 12.15
C GLY A 78 19.05 7.52 13.61
N ILE A 79 18.77 8.59 14.36
CA ILE A 79 18.52 8.52 15.82
C ILE A 79 17.05 8.71 16.20
N ALA A 80 16.21 9.17 15.28
CA ALA A 80 14.77 9.35 15.48
C ALA A 80 14.02 9.25 14.14
N ALA A 81 12.75 8.86 14.20
CA ALA A 81 11.81 9.02 13.10
C ALA A 81 11.53 10.52 12.85
N GLY A 82 11.19 10.87 11.61
CA GLY A 82 10.63 12.18 11.28
C GLY A 82 9.27 12.37 11.94
N ASP A 83 8.82 13.62 12.03
CA ASP A 83 7.51 13.95 12.60
C ASP A 83 6.41 13.48 11.63
N VAL A 84 5.47 12.68 12.12
CA VAL A 84 4.31 12.23 11.33
C VAL A 84 3.43 13.39 10.87
N ASN A 85 3.53 14.57 11.48
CA ASN A 85 2.85 15.78 11.01
C ASN A 85 3.53 16.41 9.79
N GLU A 86 4.76 16.01 9.46
CA GLU A 86 5.45 16.33 8.21
C GLU A 86 5.20 15.27 7.12
N LEU A 87 4.38 14.25 7.40
CA LEU A 87 3.83 13.40 6.34
C LEU A 87 2.90 14.28 5.51
N ASP A 88 3.42 14.70 4.38
CA ASP A 88 2.59 15.29 3.35
C ASP A 88 1.81 14.13 2.70
N PHE A 89 0.56 13.95 3.13
CA PHE A 89 -0.34 12.95 2.55
C PHE A 89 -0.71 13.30 1.10
N ASP A 90 -0.36 14.51 0.64
CA ASP A 90 -0.48 14.97 -0.74
C ASP A 90 0.83 14.81 -1.54
N ASP A 91 1.92 14.28 -0.96
CA ASP A 91 3.16 13.96 -1.69
C ASP A 91 2.98 12.63 -2.45
N PRO A 92 2.89 12.65 -3.79
CA PRO A 92 2.78 11.44 -4.56
C PRO A 92 4.12 10.70 -4.45
N GLU A 93 4.21 9.66 -3.61
CA GLU A 93 5.18 8.58 -3.84
C GLU A 93 5.18 8.27 -5.34
N PRO A 94 6.34 8.09 -6.00
CA PRO A 94 6.47 8.17 -7.44
C PRO A 94 5.36 7.39 -8.12
N MET A 95 4.32 8.13 -8.49
CA MET A 95 3.19 7.61 -9.22
C MET A 95 3.78 7.19 -10.56
N VAL A 96 3.55 5.93 -10.92
CA VAL A 96 3.69 5.45 -12.30
C VAL A 96 3.11 6.55 -13.20
N GLU A 97 3.92 7.11 -14.12
CA GLU A 97 3.54 8.27 -14.94
C GLU A 97 2.14 8.07 -15.55
N PHE A 98 1.16 8.79 -15.02
CA PHE A 98 -0.17 8.96 -15.61
C PHE A 98 -0.22 10.40 -16.13
N ASP A 99 -0.11 10.55 -17.45
CA ASP A 99 -0.19 11.85 -18.14
C ASP A 99 -1.64 12.34 -18.13
N LEU A 100 -1.96 13.28 -17.23
CA LEU A 100 -3.27 13.92 -17.15
C LEU A 100 -3.09 15.43 -17.32
N ASP A 101 -3.72 15.97 -18.37
CA ASP A 101 -3.67 17.39 -18.72
C ASP A 101 -4.64 18.20 -17.84
N PHE A 102 -4.06 19.02 -16.97
CA PHE A 102 -4.76 19.79 -15.94
C PHE A 102 -5.45 21.05 -16.47
N GLU A 103 -5.30 21.42 -17.74
CA GLU A 103 -6.05 22.54 -18.33
C GLU A 103 -7.55 22.19 -18.53
N GLN A 104 -7.94 20.93 -18.35
CA GLN A 104 -9.31 20.45 -18.62
C GLN A 104 -10.20 20.29 -17.37
N VAL A 105 -9.72 20.61 -16.17
CA VAL A 105 -10.52 20.39 -14.95
C VAL A 105 -11.33 21.64 -14.60
N ALA A 106 -12.63 21.61 -14.88
CA ALA A 106 -13.56 22.69 -14.56
C ALA A 106 -13.95 22.70 -13.07
N GLU A 107 -14.08 23.92 -12.53
CA GLU A 107 -14.46 24.21 -11.14
C GLU A 107 -15.90 23.73 -10.83
N VAL A 108 -16.12 23.17 -9.65
CA VAL A 108 -17.42 22.59 -9.26
C VAL A 108 -18.12 23.51 -8.26
N ASP A 109 -19.27 24.06 -8.64
CA ASP A 109 -20.15 24.85 -7.76
C ASP A 109 -21.21 23.99 -7.07
N TYR A 110 -21.57 24.36 -5.84
CA TYR A 110 -22.41 23.62 -4.88
C TYR A 110 -23.92 23.93 -4.98
#